data_AF-A0A7S0N3R1-F1
#
_entry.id   AF-A0A7S0N3R1-F1
#
_cell.length_a   1.000
_cell.length_b   1.000
_cell.length_c   1.000
_cell.angle_alpha   90.00
_cell.angle_beta   90.00
_cell.angle_gamma   90.00
#
_symmetry.space_group_name_H-M   'P 1'
#
loop_
_entity.id
_entity.type
_entity.pdbx_description
1 polymer ?
#
loop_
_entity_poly.entity_id
_entity_poly.type
_entity_poly.pdbx_seq_one_letter_code
_entity_poly.pdbx_strand_id
1 'polypeptide(L)'
;SERGADPSNSDRRTRQEGAEINKSLLALKECIRALGSASPHVPFRGSKLTQVLRDAFIGGRSRTVLLAHVAPGSNSAEHSLNTLRYADRLKELGRGDDAPDPLRGGGA
;
A
#
# COMPACT_ATOMS: atom_id res chain seq x y z
N SER A 1 -10.10 -3.79 3.01
CA SER A 1 -10.82 -2.86 3.91
C SER A 1 -12.16 -3.50 4.12
N GLU A 2 -12.28 -4.17 5.27
CA GLU A 2 -13.50 -4.81 5.73
C GLU A 2 -14.45 -3.70 6.15
N ARG A 3 -15.32 -3.27 5.22
CA ARG A 3 -16.35 -2.30 5.56
C ARG A 3 -17.51 -3.07 6.20
N GLY A 4 -17.45 -3.19 7.53
CA GLY A 4 -18.63 -3.28 8.42
C GLY A 4 -19.66 -4.39 8.16
N ALA A 5 -19.31 -5.47 7.48
CA ALA A 5 -20.28 -6.48 7.06
C ALA A 5 -20.59 -7.56 8.13
N ASP A 6 -19.76 -7.70 9.18
CA ASP A 6 -20.01 -8.64 10.28
C ASP A 6 -20.40 -7.90 11.57
N PRO A 7 -21.70 -7.58 11.77
CA PRO A 7 -22.19 -7.02 13.01
C PRO A 7 -22.39 -8.09 14.10
N SER A 8 -22.13 -9.37 13.82
CA SER A 8 -22.35 -10.45 14.78
C SER A 8 -21.25 -10.46 15.85
N ASN A 9 -21.48 -9.72 16.93
CA ASN A 9 -20.78 -9.84 18.21
C ASN A 9 -19.38 -9.21 18.31
N SER A 10 -19.16 -8.02 17.72
CA SER A 10 -17.91 -7.27 17.95
C SER A 10 -17.98 -6.45 19.25
N ASP A 11 -17.17 -6.78 20.24
CA ASP A 11 -17.02 -5.99 21.47
C ASP A 11 -16.58 -4.54 21.18
N ARG A 12 -16.81 -3.61 22.12
CA ARG A 12 -16.40 -2.20 21.99
C ARG A 12 -14.92 -2.06 21.65
N ARG A 13 -14.09 -2.97 22.17
CA ARG A 13 -12.66 -3.06 21.90
C ARG A 13 -12.37 -3.45 20.44
N THR A 14 -13.02 -4.50 19.93
CA THR A 14 -12.90 -4.94 18.52
C THR A 14 -13.28 -3.83 17.55
N ARG A 15 -14.32 -3.04 17.85
CA ARG A 15 -14.70 -1.89 17.02
C ARG A 15 -13.64 -0.80 17.00
N GLN A 16 -13.05 -0.49 18.16
CA GLN A 16 -11.97 0.50 18.27
C GLN A 16 -10.71 0.04 17.53
N GLU A 17 -10.34 -1.23 17.65
CA GLU A 17 -9.21 -1.82 16.94
C GLU A 17 -9.46 -1.81 15.42
N GLY A 18 -10.65 -2.21 14.96
CA GLY A 18 -11.05 -2.15 13.56
C GLY A 18 -11.02 -0.73 12.98
N ALA A 19 -11.37 0.28 13.78
CA ALA A 19 -11.28 1.68 13.38
C ALA A 19 -9.82 2.13 13.19
N GLU A 20 -8.91 1.80 14.12
CA GLU A 20 -7.50 2.14 13.99
C GLU A 20 -6.79 1.38 12.85
N ILE A 21 -7.17 0.12 12.62
CA ILE A 21 -6.73 -0.65 11.44
C ILE A 21 -7.15 0.07 10.16
N ASN A 22 -8.44 0.40 10.02
CA ASN A 22 -8.94 1.07 8.83
C ASN A 22 -8.33 2.47 8.64
N LYS A 23 -8.05 3.20 9.72
CA LYS A 23 -7.36 4.49 9.68
C LYS A 23 -5.95 4.38 9.12
N SER A 24 -5.16 3.42 9.60
CA SER A 24 -3.80 3.19 9.08
C SER A 24 -3.82 2.76 7.61
N LEU A 25 -4.77 1.89 7.22
CA LEU A 25 -4.95 1.48 5.84
C LEU A 25 -5.42 2.64 4.94
N LEU A 26 -6.28 3.52 5.42
CA LEU A 26 -6.71 4.71 4.68
C LEU A 26 -5.55 5.67 4.45
N ALA A 27 -4.74 5.94 5.48
CA ALA A 27 -3.54 6.76 5.35
C ALA A 27 -2.58 6.19 4.30
N LEU A 28 -2.39 4.86 4.29
CA LEU A 28 -1.56 4.18 3.29
C LEU A 28 -2.11 4.36 1.87
N LYS A 29 -3.42 4.22 1.68
CA LYS A 29 -4.08 4.43 0.37
C LYS A 29 -3.87 5.85 -0.14
N GLU A 30 -4.00 6.85 0.71
CA GLU A 30 -3.74 8.25 0.34
C GLU A 30 -2.28 8.49 -0.01
N CYS A 31 -1.33 7.86 0.69
CA CYS A 31 0.09 7.92 0.34
C CYS A 31 0.34 7.33 -1.05
N ILE A 32 -0.18 6.13 -1.33
CA ILE A 32 -0.04 5.47 -2.63
C ILE A 32 -0.66 6.32 -3.74
N ARG A 33 -1.82 6.93 -3.50
CA ARG A 33 -2.49 7.80 -4.46
C ARG A 33 -1.65 9.05 -4.78
N ALA A 34 -1.15 9.73 -3.75
CA ALA A 34 -0.31 10.91 -3.90
C ALA A 34 1.03 10.59 -4.60
N LEU A 35 1.59 9.42 -4.30
CA LEU A 35 2.79 8.90 -4.94
C LEU A 35 2.56 8.61 -6.43
N GLY A 36 1.46 7.95 -6.79
CA GLY A 36 1.10 7.67 -8.18
C GLY A 36 0.77 8.92 -9.01
N SER A 37 0.29 9.99 -8.37
CA SER A 37 0.06 11.28 -9.04
C SER A 37 1.29 12.20 -9.07
N ALA A 38 2.47 11.72 -8.66
CA ALA A 38 3.69 12.52 -8.50
C ALA A 38 3.46 13.83 -7.71
N SER A 39 2.61 13.77 -6.67
CA SER A 39 2.29 14.93 -5.84
C SER A 39 3.55 15.42 -5.12
N PRO A 40 3.80 16.74 -5.04
CA PRO A 40 4.95 17.29 -4.31
C PRO A 40 4.90 16.99 -2.81
N HIS A 41 3.71 16.72 -2.27
CA HIS A 41 3.51 16.34 -0.88
C HIS A 41 2.80 14.98 -0.78
N VAL A 42 3.45 14.03 -0.08
CA VAL A 42 2.88 12.73 0.26
C VAL A 42 2.66 12.65 1.78
N PRO A 43 1.42 12.42 2.26
CA PRO A 43 1.04 12.56 3.66
C PRO A 43 1.43 11.34 4.53
N PHE A 44 2.71 10.99 4.57
CA PHE A 44 3.22 9.86 5.37
C PHE A 44 2.96 10.01 6.88
N ARG A 45 2.65 11.21 7.37
CA ARG A 45 2.32 11.46 8.78
C ARG A 45 0.90 11.02 9.19
N GLY A 46 0.06 10.60 8.25
CA GLY A 46 -1.33 10.20 8.51
C GLY A 46 -1.50 8.98 9.44
N SER A 47 -0.47 8.14 9.57
CA SER A 47 -0.44 7.04 10.54
C SER A 47 1.00 6.69 10.92
N LYS A 48 1.19 6.00 12.06
CA LYS A 48 2.52 5.47 12.43
C LYS A 48 3.06 4.49 11.38
N LEU A 49 2.17 3.66 10.80
CA LEU A 49 2.52 2.71 9.75
C LEU A 49 3.13 3.41 8.53
N THR A 50 2.46 4.45 8.02
CA THR A 50 2.94 5.22 6.86
C THR A 50 4.21 6.01 7.14
N GLN A 51 4.48 6.37 8.39
CA GLN A 51 5.75 7.02 8.76
C GLN A 51 6.92 6.05 8.65
N VAL A 52 6.73 4.81 9.12
CA VAL A 52 7.75 3.75 9.03
C VAL A 52 7.98 3.33 7.58
N LEU A 53 6.91 3.23 6.79
CA LEU A 53 6.98 2.85 5.38
C LEU A 53 7.51 3.95 4.46
N ARG A 54 7.73 5.18 4.96
CA ARG A 54 8.24 6.30 4.16
C ARG A 54 9.51 5.88 3.40
N ASP A 55 10.52 5.39 4.12
CA ASP A 55 11.82 5.07 3.53
C ASP A 55 11.72 3.90 2.54
N ALA A 56 10.72 3.03 2.69
CA ALA A 56 10.41 1.98 1.73
C ALA A 56 9.85 2.51 0.40
N PHE A 57 9.16 3.66 0.41
CA PHE A 57 8.54 4.24 -0.79
C PHE A 57 9.37 5.33 -1.47
N ILE A 58 10.14 6.12 -0.71
CA ILE A 58 10.92 7.26 -1.27
C ILE A 58 12.44 7.08 -1.16
N GLY A 59 12.93 6.01 -0.52
CA GLY A 59 14.36 5.77 -0.39
C GLY A 59 14.95 5.26 -1.71
N GLY A 60 15.80 6.03 -2.38
CA GLY A 60 16.44 5.67 -3.67
C GLY A 60 17.42 4.48 -3.64
N ARG A 61 17.49 3.73 -2.54
CA ARG A 61 18.21 2.44 -2.43
C ARG A 61 17.32 1.33 -1.85
N SER A 62 16.03 1.60 -1.69
CA SER A 62 15.08 0.68 -1.08
C SER A 62 14.37 -0.14 -2.15
N ARG A 63 14.45 -1.47 -2.04
CA ARG A 63 13.70 -2.38 -2.91
C ARG A 63 12.52 -2.91 -2.11
N THR A 64 11.32 -2.49 -2.48
CA THR A 64 10.09 -2.84 -1.78
C THR A 64 9.27 -3.83 -2.60
N VAL A 65 8.86 -4.94 -1.96
CA VAL A 65 7.97 -5.94 -2.55
C VAL A 65 6.62 -5.87 -1.85
N LEU A 66 5.54 -5.74 -2.62
CA LEU A 66 4.17 -5.84 -2.11
C LEU A 66 3.60 -7.22 -2.41
N LEU A 67 3.16 -7.93 -1.38
CA LEU A 67 2.39 -9.17 -1.50
C LEU A 67 0.90 -8.87 -1.34
N ALA A 68 0.15 -8.93 -2.44
CA ALA A 68 -1.28 -8.66 -2.46
C ALA A 68 -2.07 -9.95 -2.23
N HIS A 69 -2.69 -10.07 -1.05
CA HIS A 69 -3.56 -11.19 -0.71
C HIS A 69 -5.00 -10.92 -1.18
N VAL A 70 -5.56 -11.86 -1.95
CA VAL A 70 -6.93 -11.79 -2.48
C VAL A 70 -7.67 -13.08 -2.13
N ALA A 71 -8.97 -12.96 -1.85
CA ALA A 71 -9.83 -14.12 -1.62
C ALA A 71 -10.51 -14.54 -2.95
N PRO A 72 -10.62 -15.85 -3.24
CA PRO A 72 -11.20 -16.35 -4.48
C PRO A 72 -12.75 -16.35 -4.50
N GLY A 73 -13.40 -16.07 -3.36
CA GLY A 73 -14.86 -16.06 -3.27
C GLY A 73 -15.50 -14.90 -4.03
N SER A 74 -16.62 -15.15 -4.71
CA SER A 74 -17.40 -14.13 -5.43
C SER A 74 -17.86 -12.98 -4.53
N ASN A 75 -18.20 -13.28 -3.27
CA ASN A 75 -18.60 -12.30 -2.28
C ASN A 75 -17.47 -11.33 -1.90
N SER A 76 -16.21 -11.71 -2.15
CA SER A 76 -15.03 -10.89 -1.90
C SER A 76 -14.50 -10.20 -3.16
N ALA A 77 -15.16 -10.35 -4.31
CA ALA A 77 -14.67 -9.86 -5.60
C ALA A 77 -14.40 -8.34 -5.59
N GLU A 78 -15.27 -7.55 -4.97
CA GLU A 78 -15.08 -6.10 -4.85
C GLU A 78 -13.84 -5.76 -4.02
N HIS A 79 -13.64 -6.46 -2.90
CA HIS A 79 -12.47 -6.26 -2.04
C HIS A 79 -11.18 -6.70 -2.73
N SER A 80 -11.18 -7.84 -3.42
CA SER A 80 -10.07 -8.34 -4.23
C SER A 80 -9.70 -7.34 -5.33
N LEU A 81 -10.68 -6.81 -6.06
CA LEU A 81 -10.45 -5.80 -7.10
C LEU A 81 -9.84 -4.53 -6.52
N ASN A 82 -10.32 -4.08 -5.35
CA ASN A 82 -9.76 -2.91 -4.69
C ASN A 82 -8.29 -3.14 -4.31
N THR A 83 -7.95 -4.31 -3.74
CA THR A 83 -6.56 -4.70 -3.43
C THR A 83 -5.68 -4.69 -4.68
N LEU A 84 -6.13 -5.28 -5.79
CA LEU A 84 -5.38 -5.31 -7.05
C LEU A 84 -5.15 -3.92 -7.62
N ARG A 85 -6.15 -3.02 -7.55
CA ARG A 85 -6.01 -1.62 -7.99
C ARG A 85 -4.97 -0.85 -7.17
N TYR A 86 -4.76 -1.19 -5.90
CA TYR A 86 -3.68 -0.59 -5.11
C TYR A 86 -2.32 -1.13 -5.52
N ALA A 87 -2.21 -2.44 -5.76
CA ALA A 87 -0.97 -3.06 -6.20
C ALA A 87 -0.52 -2.53 -7.56
N ASP A 88 -1.46 -2.32 -8.48
CA ASP A 88 -1.18 -1.79 -9.81
C ASP A 88 -0.58 -0.38 -9.77
N ARG A 89 -1.16 0.54 -8.98
CA ARG A 89 -0.60 1.89 -8.78
C ARG A 89 0.80 1.87 -8.16
N LEU A 90 1.05 0.93 -7.26
CA LEU A 90 2.37 0.78 -6.62
C LEU A 90 3.44 0.29 -7.58
N LYS A 91 3.08 -0.47 -8.62
CA LYS A 91 4.00 -0.90 -9.67
C LYS A 91 4.56 0.28 -10.46
N GLU A 92 3.76 1.31 -10.71
CA GLU A 92 4.16 2.48 -11.49
C GLU A 92 5.21 3.35 -10.78
N LEU A 93 5.25 3.27 -9.45
CA LEU A 93 6.20 3.99 -8.59
C LEU A 93 7.65 3.50 -8.68
N GLY A 94 7.87 2.22 -9.02
CA GLY A 94 9.21 1.61 -9.06
C GLY A 94 10.03 1.93 -10.30
N ARG A 95 9.52 2.72 -11.26
CA ARG A 95 10.22 2.99 -12.54
C ARG A 95 11.25 4.13 -12.44
N GLY A 96 11.49 4.67 -11.25
CA GLY A 96 12.47 5.74 -11.03
C GLY A 96 13.93 5.29 -10.96
N ASP A 97 14.20 4.00 -10.72
CA ASP A 97 15.56 3.48 -10.46
C ASP A 97 16.07 2.49 -11.53
N ASP A 98 15.43 2.40 -12.69
CA ASP A 98 15.98 1.71 -13.87
C ASP A 98 16.95 2.63 -14.64
N ALA A 99 17.81 3.35 -13.90
CA ALA A 99 19.02 3.88 -14.49
C ALA A 99 19.89 2.66 -14.86
N PRO A 100 20.40 2.56 -16.10
CA PRO A 100 21.22 1.43 -16.49
C PRO A 100 22.43 1.37 -15.56
N ASP A 101 22.54 0.29 -14.79
CA ASP A 101 23.74 -0.01 -14.01
C ASP A 101 24.93 -0.05 -14.96
N PRO A 102 25.90 0.91 -14.88
CA PRO A 102 27.05 0.94 -15.77
C PRO A 102 27.93 -0.31 -15.65
N LEU A 103 27.72 -1.13 -14.61
CA LEU A 103 28.54 -2.30 -14.30
C LEU A 103 27.96 -3.62 -14.83
N ARG A 104 26.81 -3.62 -15.53
CA ARG A 104 26.28 -4.82 -16.21
C ARG A 104 26.78 -5.01 -17.66
N GLY A 105 27.80 -4.27 -18.08
CA GLY A 105 28.49 -4.45 -19.36
C GLY A 105 29.95 -4.88 -19.16
N GLY A 106 30.19 -6.16 -18.93
CA GLY A 106 31.54 -6.69 -18.76
C GLY A 106 31.55 -8.20 -18.59
N GLY A 107 31.33 -8.93 -19.68
CA GLY A 107 31.39 -10.39 -19.67
C GLY A 107 31.35 -10.98 -21.07
N ALA A 108 32.55 -11.17 -21.62
CA ALA A 108 32.93 -11.91 -22.84
C ALA A 108 32.50 -11.34 -24.20
#